data_AF-A0A0M9G6L0-F1
#
_entry.id   AF-A0A0M9G6L0-F1
#
_cell.length_a   1.000
_cell.length_b   1.000
_cell.length_c   1.000
_cell.angle_alpha   90.00
_cell.angle_beta   90.00
_cell.angle_gamma   90.00
#
_symmetry.space_group_name_H-M   'P 1'
#
loop_
_entity.id
_entity.type
_entity.pdbx_description
1 polymer ?
#
loop_
_entity_poly.entity_id
_entity_poly.type
_entity_poly.pdbx_seq_one_letter_code
_entity_poly.pdbx_strand_id
1 'polypeptide(L)'
;MRHSLTLASSPQPAKKLFVTDIVHKAAERLGRKLVWRVATHLEALPSPAPASAVRESLRDLSIFLSDEDFAAMAQAYAATGRTANHDGHDGAAHHTQRSSSDGTSPNSSSSSASAVNTAALLEDLCTLPLSPRRRYVLDLVLRKLDPNSTGVISYTTLSREYDVLRHPEVCSGARMEDDVLMEFFDNFAPEDGNCMEQLTTAELRMYAVGLSTAMTDDTEFELWCTRGFCLDRPKLQLGEETGWVVGSRQHSRQSRLLGESRKHPLFSTTYEEYGKDATRADYKRPANGRPQEFTKNVVVRTGGTTSMNM
;
A
#
# COMPACT_ATOMS: atom_id res chain seq x y z
N MET A 1 -20.06 55.72 17.92
CA MET A 1 -19.44 55.19 16.68
C MET A 1 -19.31 53.68 16.87
N ARG A 2 -20.12 52.90 16.16
CA ARG A 2 -20.14 51.43 16.26
C ARG A 2 -19.05 50.91 15.31
N HIS A 3 -17.93 50.47 15.87
CA HIS A 3 -16.90 49.78 15.09
C HIS A 3 -17.36 48.34 14.89
N SER A 4 -17.88 48.09 13.69
CA SER A 4 -18.18 46.76 13.19
C SER A 4 -16.85 46.06 12.91
N LEU A 5 -16.42 45.19 13.81
CA LEU A 5 -15.32 44.28 13.55
C LEU A 5 -15.84 43.17 12.63
N THR A 6 -15.64 43.36 11.33
CA THR A 6 -15.69 42.28 10.35
C THR A 6 -14.64 41.24 10.74
N LEU A 7 -15.10 40.15 11.35
CA LEU A 7 -14.33 38.92 11.50
C LEU A 7 -13.99 38.44 10.08
N ALA A 8 -12.76 38.71 9.65
CA ALA A 8 -12.21 38.07 8.47
C ALA A 8 -12.22 36.56 8.73
N SER A 9 -13.11 35.85 8.05
CA SER A 9 -13.14 34.41 8.02
C SER A 9 -11.78 33.93 7.47
N SER A 10 -10.92 33.50 8.39
CA SER A 10 -9.69 32.78 8.09
C SER A 10 -10.01 31.65 7.10
N PRO A 11 -9.34 31.56 5.94
CA PRO A 11 -9.54 30.45 5.04
C PRO A 11 -8.98 29.21 5.73
N GLN A 12 -9.87 28.39 6.28
CA GLN A 12 -9.51 27.02 6.64
C GLN A 12 -8.90 26.36 5.40
N PRO A 13 -7.85 25.54 5.53
CA PRO A 13 -7.25 24.89 4.38
C PRO A 13 -8.35 24.05 3.71
N ALA A 14 -8.82 24.51 2.56
CA ALA A 14 -9.75 23.75 1.75
C ALA A 14 -9.13 22.37 1.60
N LYS A 15 -9.80 21.34 2.13
CA LYS A 15 -9.38 19.96 1.98
C LYS A 15 -9.07 19.79 0.49
N LYS A 16 -7.89 19.27 0.16
CA LYS A 16 -7.47 19.01 -1.23
C LYS A 16 -8.32 17.86 -1.81
N LEU A 17 -9.63 18.05 -1.87
CA LEU A 17 -10.65 17.05 -2.24
C LEU A 17 -10.49 16.63 -3.70
N PHE A 18 -9.98 17.54 -4.54
CA PHE A 18 -9.62 17.21 -5.92
C PHE A 18 -8.58 16.07 -5.99
N VAL A 19 -7.70 15.90 -5.00
CA VAL A 19 -6.71 14.80 -4.99
C VAL A 19 -7.41 13.45 -4.86
N THR A 20 -8.37 13.35 -3.94
CA THR A 20 -9.18 12.13 -3.79
C THR A 20 -10.07 11.88 -5.00
N ASP A 21 -10.57 12.93 -5.65
CA ASP A 21 -11.36 12.83 -6.88
C ASP A 21 -10.51 12.35 -8.07
N ILE A 22 -9.29 12.86 -8.23
CA ILE A 22 -8.33 12.37 -9.25
C ILE A 22 -8.11 10.87 -9.08
N VAL A 23 -7.84 10.41 -7.85
CA VAL A 23 -7.57 9.00 -7.57
C VAL A 23 -8.80 8.13 -7.83
N HIS A 24 -9.99 8.60 -7.46
CA HIS A 24 -11.24 7.89 -7.74
C HIS A 24 -11.48 7.76 -9.25
N LYS A 25 -11.37 8.86 -10.00
CA LYS A 25 -11.50 8.88 -11.46
C LYS A 25 -10.45 8.01 -12.14
N ALA A 26 -9.20 8.03 -11.66
CA ALA A 26 -8.14 7.16 -12.15
C ALA A 26 -8.50 5.68 -11.93
N ALA A 27 -8.96 5.32 -10.72
CA ALA A 27 -9.36 3.97 -10.39
C ALA A 27 -10.55 3.46 -11.22
N GLU A 28 -11.49 4.35 -11.58
CA GLU A 28 -12.63 4.03 -12.45
C GLU A 28 -12.25 3.86 -13.93
N ARG A 29 -11.33 4.69 -14.44
CA ARG A 29 -10.99 4.74 -15.88
C ARG A 29 -9.88 3.78 -16.27
N LEU A 30 -8.79 3.77 -15.50
CA LEU A 30 -7.62 2.93 -15.75
C LEU A 30 -7.78 1.56 -15.08
N GLY A 31 -8.62 1.47 -14.05
CA GLY A 31 -8.68 0.32 -13.16
C GLY A 31 -7.71 0.46 -12.00
N ARG A 32 -8.06 -0.17 -10.87
CA ARG A 32 -7.39 0.02 -9.58
C ARG A 32 -5.91 -0.39 -9.59
N LYS A 33 -5.53 -1.39 -10.37
CA LYS A 33 -4.14 -1.85 -10.50
C LYS A 33 -3.29 -0.95 -11.40
N LEU A 34 -3.88 -0.06 -12.20
CA LEU A 34 -3.18 0.79 -13.17
C LEU A 34 -3.12 2.28 -12.76
N VAL A 35 -3.54 2.59 -11.53
CA VAL A 35 -3.51 3.96 -10.97
C VAL A 35 -2.08 4.53 -10.94
N TRP A 36 -1.05 3.67 -10.90
CA TRP A 36 0.35 4.08 -10.96
C TRP A 36 0.74 4.80 -12.26
N ARG A 37 0.03 4.61 -13.37
CA ARG A 37 0.28 5.34 -14.63
C ARG A 37 0.14 6.84 -14.48
N VAL A 38 -0.68 7.30 -13.53
CA VAL A 38 -0.78 8.72 -13.19
C VAL A 38 0.57 9.25 -12.69
N ALA A 39 1.32 8.46 -11.90
CA ALA A 39 2.66 8.84 -11.47
C ALA A 39 3.61 8.93 -12.66
N THR A 40 3.62 7.92 -13.54
CA THR A 40 4.48 7.89 -14.73
C THR A 40 4.29 9.13 -15.62
N HIS A 41 3.03 9.50 -15.90
CA HIS A 41 2.73 10.70 -16.69
C HIS A 41 3.12 12.00 -15.98
N LEU A 42 3.00 12.07 -14.65
CA LEU A 42 3.39 13.25 -13.88
C LEU A 42 4.92 13.36 -13.69
N GLU A 43 5.64 12.24 -13.60
CA GLU A 43 7.10 12.18 -13.54
C GLU A 43 7.76 12.54 -14.87
N ALA A 44 7.10 12.25 -15.99
CA ALA A 44 7.56 12.67 -17.32
C ALA A 44 7.55 14.21 -17.50
N LEU A 45 6.79 14.94 -16.68
CA LEU A 45 6.73 16.40 -16.74
C LEU A 45 7.87 17.04 -15.92
N PRO A 46 8.51 18.11 -16.45
CA PRO A 46 9.53 18.83 -15.70
C PRO A 46 8.90 19.52 -14.47
N SER A 47 9.51 19.42 -13.30
CA SER A 47 9.09 20.19 -12.12
C SER A 47 9.88 21.50 -12.05
N PRO A 48 9.25 22.69 -12.05
CA PRO A 48 7.80 22.95 -12.15
C PRO A 48 7.29 22.97 -13.60
N ALA A 49 6.09 22.40 -13.83
CA ALA A 49 5.45 22.29 -15.15
C ALA A 49 4.36 23.36 -15.33
N PRO A 50 4.05 23.84 -16.55
CA PRO A 50 2.88 24.68 -16.73
C PRO A 50 1.60 23.93 -16.35
N ALA A 51 0.67 24.58 -15.63
CA ALA A 51 -0.59 23.96 -15.20
C ALA A 51 -1.38 23.32 -16.35
N SER A 52 -1.30 23.89 -17.56
CA SER A 52 -1.92 23.32 -18.76
C SER A 52 -1.34 21.95 -19.13
N ALA A 53 -0.02 21.75 -19.04
CA ALA A 53 0.60 20.46 -19.33
C ALA A 53 0.15 19.39 -18.34
N VAL A 54 0.06 19.72 -17.04
CA VAL A 54 -0.49 18.79 -16.03
C VAL A 54 -1.93 18.40 -16.36
N ARG A 55 -2.74 19.36 -16.84
CA ARG A 55 -4.12 19.10 -17.27
C ARG A 55 -4.17 18.16 -18.48
N GLU A 56 -3.33 18.41 -19.49
CA GLU A 56 -3.27 17.55 -20.68
C GLU A 56 -2.79 16.14 -20.33
N SER A 57 -1.77 15.98 -19.48
CA SER A 57 -1.32 14.65 -19.04
C SER A 57 -2.40 13.86 -18.29
N LEU A 58 -3.26 14.51 -17.51
CA LEU A 58 -4.44 13.85 -16.92
C LEU A 58 -5.51 13.51 -17.96
N ARG A 59 -5.70 14.37 -18.98
CA ARG A 59 -6.64 14.13 -20.09
C ARG A 59 -6.21 12.98 -20.99
N ASP A 60 -4.91 12.79 -21.20
CA ASP A 60 -4.36 11.63 -21.92
C ASP A 60 -4.80 10.31 -21.26
N LEU A 61 -4.87 10.30 -19.92
CA LEU A 61 -5.39 9.20 -19.12
C LEU A 61 -6.93 9.18 -18.98
N SER A 62 -7.63 10.04 -19.73
CA SER A 62 -9.09 10.23 -19.66
C SER A 62 -9.60 10.67 -18.28
N ILE A 63 -8.77 11.35 -17.48
CA ILE A 63 -9.12 11.91 -16.18
C ILE A 63 -9.44 13.40 -16.34
N PHE A 64 -10.73 13.74 -16.21
CA PHE A 64 -11.20 15.11 -16.38
C PHE A 64 -11.45 15.79 -15.03
N LEU A 65 -10.77 16.91 -14.81
CA LEU A 65 -11.01 17.80 -13.67
C LEU A 65 -11.99 18.92 -14.04
N SER A 66 -12.84 19.29 -13.08
CA SER A 66 -13.67 20.48 -13.19
C SER A 66 -12.77 21.73 -13.24
N ASP A 67 -13.26 22.82 -13.84
CA ASP A 67 -12.47 24.06 -13.89
C ASP A 67 -12.22 24.63 -12.48
N GLU A 68 -13.12 24.36 -11.53
CA GLU A 68 -12.97 24.71 -10.11
C GLU A 68 -11.85 23.92 -9.45
N ASP A 69 -11.84 22.59 -9.60
CA ASP A 69 -10.80 21.71 -9.05
C ASP A 69 -9.43 21.98 -9.70
N PHE A 70 -9.42 22.27 -10.99
CA PHE A 70 -8.21 22.64 -11.71
C PHE A 70 -7.64 23.97 -11.21
N ALA A 71 -8.49 24.98 -11.00
CA ALA A 71 -8.07 26.25 -10.41
C ALA A 71 -7.56 26.07 -8.98
N ALA A 72 -8.22 25.23 -8.17
CA ALA A 72 -7.78 24.89 -6.82
C ALA A 72 -6.43 24.18 -6.81
N MET A 73 -6.21 23.22 -7.71
CA MET A 73 -4.93 22.53 -7.89
C MET A 73 -3.82 23.52 -8.28
N ALA A 74 -4.07 24.37 -9.28
CA ALA A 74 -3.09 25.36 -9.74
C ALA A 74 -2.71 26.35 -8.64
N GLN A 75 -3.67 26.78 -7.80
CA GLN A 75 -3.41 27.64 -6.65
C GLN A 75 -2.64 26.92 -5.54
N ALA A 76 -3.03 25.68 -5.21
CA ALA A 76 -2.43 24.91 -4.11
C ALA A 76 -0.97 24.53 -4.38
N TYR A 77 -0.60 24.33 -5.63
CA TYR A 77 0.75 23.92 -6.05
C TYR A 77 1.45 24.94 -6.93
N ALA A 78 0.98 26.20 -6.94
CA ALA A 78 1.68 27.28 -7.64
C ALA A 78 3.13 27.31 -7.15
N ALA A 79 4.07 27.12 -8.06
CA ALA A 79 5.48 27.29 -7.79
C ALA A 79 5.66 28.72 -7.31
N THR A 80 5.94 28.90 -6.02
CA THR A 80 6.20 30.23 -5.48
C THR A 80 7.39 30.77 -6.24
N GLY A 81 7.16 31.76 -7.09
CA GLY A 81 8.23 32.54 -7.72
C GLY A 81 8.99 33.28 -6.62
N ARG A 82 9.88 32.59 -5.93
CA ARG A 82 10.92 33.25 -5.15
C ARG A 82 12.08 33.44 -6.11
N THR A 83 11.96 34.47 -6.93
CA THR A 83 13.14 35.21 -7.37
C THR A 83 13.92 35.53 -6.10
N ALA A 84 15.08 34.91 -5.95
CA ALA A 84 16.05 35.30 -4.95
C ALA A 84 16.50 36.73 -5.29
N ASN A 85 15.79 37.74 -4.78
CA ASN A 85 16.34 39.07 -4.60
C ASN A 85 17.42 38.92 -3.52
N HIS A 86 18.67 38.81 -3.96
CA HIS A 86 19.81 39.12 -3.12
C HIS A 86 20.01 40.63 -3.20
N ASP A 87 19.61 41.34 -2.14
CA ASP A 87 19.91 42.75 -1.93
C ASP A 87 21.36 42.94 -1.42
N GLY A 88 21.99 44.05 -1.86
CA GLY A 88 23.19 44.71 -1.34
C GLY A 88 24.50 44.44 -2.10
N HIS A 89 25.27 45.39 -2.65
CA HIS A 89 25.38 46.83 -2.38
C HIS A 89 26.20 47.55 -3.50
N ASP A 90 25.86 48.82 -3.74
CA ASP A 90 26.66 49.96 -4.25
C ASP A 90 27.25 50.05 -5.68
N GLY A 91 26.83 51.11 -6.38
CA GLY A 91 27.79 52.16 -6.79
C GLY A 91 27.88 52.57 -8.26
N ALA A 92 27.41 53.79 -8.55
CA ALA A 92 27.88 54.74 -9.57
C ALA A 92 27.27 54.75 -11.00
N ALA A 93 26.52 55.84 -11.22
CA ALA A 93 26.20 56.61 -12.42
C ALA A 93 26.89 56.30 -13.76
N HIS A 94 26.11 56.33 -14.86
CA HIS A 94 26.34 57.28 -15.98
C HIS A 94 25.12 57.37 -16.93
N HIS A 95 24.83 58.62 -17.32
CA HIS A 95 24.03 59.18 -18.42
C HIS A 95 23.86 58.29 -19.68
N THR A 96 22.71 58.23 -20.39
CA THR A 96 22.38 59.12 -21.56
C THR A 96 20.97 58.79 -22.14
N GLN A 97 20.38 59.78 -22.83
CA GLN A 97 18.99 59.99 -23.30
C GLN A 97 18.39 59.09 -24.42
N ARG A 98 17.03 59.07 -24.45
CA ARG A 98 16.03 59.09 -25.58
C ARG A 98 16.21 58.11 -26.76
N SER A 99 15.18 57.42 -27.27
CA SER A 99 14.02 57.92 -28.05
C SER A 99 13.09 56.70 -28.37
N SER A 100 11.78 56.73 -28.13
CA SER A 100 10.68 56.94 -29.11
C SER A 100 10.37 55.79 -30.10
N SER A 101 9.05 55.49 -30.23
CA SER A 101 8.35 54.52 -31.12
C SER A 101 8.55 53.04 -30.77
N ASP A 102 7.56 52.14 -30.77
CA ASP A 102 6.34 52.11 -31.55
C ASP A 102 5.26 51.28 -30.87
N GLY A 103 3.99 51.63 -31.10
CA GLY A 103 2.85 50.88 -30.61
C GLY A 103 2.63 49.61 -31.41
N THR A 104 2.57 48.47 -30.73
CA THR A 104 1.83 47.29 -31.19
C THR A 104 1.49 46.47 -29.95
N SER A 105 0.25 46.58 -29.49
CA SER A 105 -0.34 45.63 -28.55
C SER A 105 -0.70 44.36 -29.32
N PRO A 106 -0.13 43.18 -29.01
CA PRO A 106 -0.84 41.95 -29.25
C PRO A 106 -1.76 41.70 -28.06
N ASN A 107 -3.05 41.77 -28.34
CA ASN A 107 -4.08 41.15 -27.52
C ASN A 107 -3.79 39.64 -27.53
N SER A 108 -3.09 39.13 -26.52
CA SER A 108 -3.10 37.71 -26.19
C SER A 108 -3.64 37.60 -24.77
N SER A 109 -4.77 36.93 -24.65
CA SER A 109 -5.26 36.38 -23.39
C SER A 109 -4.20 35.42 -22.85
N SER A 110 -3.21 35.97 -22.16
CA SER A 110 -2.25 35.24 -21.37
C SER A 110 -2.99 34.71 -20.15
N SER A 111 -3.64 33.55 -20.33
CA SER A 111 -3.87 32.66 -19.21
C SER A 111 -2.51 32.46 -18.55
N SER A 112 -2.28 33.14 -17.44
CA SER A 112 -1.05 33.07 -16.66
C SER A 112 -0.68 31.60 -16.54
N ALA A 113 0.40 31.19 -17.23
CA ALA A 113 0.95 29.85 -17.16
C ALA A 113 1.54 29.70 -15.75
N SER A 114 0.66 29.50 -14.78
CA SER A 114 1.04 29.23 -13.40
C SER A 114 1.81 27.93 -13.44
N ALA A 115 3.10 28.00 -13.16
CA ALA A 115 3.93 26.82 -13.05
C ALA A 115 3.51 26.08 -11.78
N VAL A 116 3.22 24.80 -11.92
CA VAL A 116 2.75 23.90 -10.86
C VAL A 116 3.91 23.00 -10.45
N ASN A 117 4.14 22.88 -9.15
CA ASN A 117 5.09 21.92 -8.61
C ASN A 117 4.51 20.50 -8.73
N THR A 118 4.90 19.79 -9.79
CA THR A 118 4.43 18.43 -10.09
C THR A 118 4.89 17.43 -9.03
N ALA A 119 6.08 17.59 -8.48
CA ALA A 119 6.60 16.71 -7.43
C ALA A 119 5.75 16.81 -6.14
N ALA A 120 5.37 18.03 -5.73
CA ALA A 120 4.50 18.22 -4.57
C ALA A 120 3.08 17.65 -4.80
N LEU A 121 2.55 17.78 -6.01
CA LEU A 121 1.27 17.18 -6.39
C LEU A 121 1.34 15.64 -6.34
N LEU A 122 2.43 15.05 -6.83
CA LEU A 122 2.64 13.61 -6.84
C LEU A 122 2.71 13.03 -5.42
N GLU A 123 3.48 13.67 -4.53
CA GLU A 123 3.55 13.27 -3.11
C GLU A 123 2.17 13.33 -2.42
N ASP A 124 1.38 14.37 -2.71
CA ASP A 124 0.04 14.49 -2.16
C ASP A 124 -0.94 13.47 -2.74
N LEU A 125 -0.83 13.11 -4.02
CA LEU A 125 -1.57 12.00 -4.63
C LEU A 125 -1.23 10.65 -3.99
N CYS A 126 0.04 10.45 -3.64
CA CYS A 126 0.50 9.22 -2.99
C CYS A 126 0.08 9.12 -1.52
N THR A 127 -0.02 10.26 -0.82
CA THR A 127 -0.22 10.27 0.63
C THR A 127 -1.66 10.54 1.03
N LEU A 128 -2.30 11.59 0.52
CA LEU A 128 -3.61 12.06 1.00
C LEU A 128 -4.73 11.01 0.99
N PRO A 129 -4.85 10.13 -0.04
CA PRO A 129 -5.91 9.11 -0.07
C PRO A 129 -5.74 8.01 0.98
N LEU A 130 -4.55 7.84 1.55
CA LEU A 130 -4.26 6.77 2.51
C LEU A 130 -4.56 7.22 3.94
N SER A 131 -5.08 6.32 4.78
CA SER A 131 -5.14 6.53 6.23
C SER A 131 -3.73 6.53 6.84
N PRO A 132 -3.48 7.17 7.99
CA PRO A 132 -2.17 7.17 8.64
C PRO A 132 -1.61 5.76 8.88
N ARG A 133 -2.49 4.80 9.19
CA ARG A 133 -2.13 3.39 9.38
C ARG A 133 -1.63 2.75 8.07
N ARG A 134 -2.36 2.94 6.97
CA ARG A 134 -1.96 2.44 5.65
C ARG A 134 -0.63 3.05 5.17
N ARG A 135 -0.46 4.37 5.38
CA ARG A 135 0.80 5.08 5.06
C ARG A 135 1.99 4.48 5.79
N TYR A 136 1.87 4.29 7.10
CA TYR A 136 2.95 3.75 7.92
C TYR A 136 3.45 2.39 7.42
N VAL A 137 2.53 1.46 7.14
CA VAL A 137 2.89 0.12 6.66
C VAL A 137 3.50 0.18 5.27
N LEU A 138 2.98 1.04 4.39
CA LEU A 138 3.53 1.24 3.04
C LEU A 138 4.95 1.83 3.09
N ASP A 139 5.22 2.77 4.00
CA ASP A 139 6.57 3.32 4.20
C ASP A 139 7.56 2.26 4.71
N LEU A 140 7.10 1.29 5.51
CA LEU A 140 7.93 0.14 5.90
C LEU A 140 8.28 -0.75 4.69
N VAL A 141 7.30 -1.00 3.80
CA VAL A 141 7.54 -1.75 2.55
C VAL A 141 8.57 -1.03 1.69
N LEU A 142 8.41 0.28 1.48
CA LEU A 142 9.32 1.06 0.64
C LEU A 142 10.73 1.10 1.21
N ARG A 143 10.88 1.28 2.52
CA ARG A 143 12.18 1.24 3.20
C ARG A 143 12.87 -0.13 3.04
N LYS A 144 12.09 -1.20 2.97
CA LYS A 144 12.61 -2.55 2.74
C LYS A 144 13.05 -2.75 1.30
N LEU A 145 12.29 -2.22 0.33
CA LEU A 145 12.58 -2.35 -1.11
C LEU A 145 13.71 -1.42 -1.58
N ASP A 146 13.80 -0.23 -1.00
CA ASP A 146 14.82 0.77 -1.31
C ASP A 146 15.46 1.30 -0.02
N PRO A 147 16.42 0.56 0.57
CA PRO A 147 17.09 0.96 1.80
C PRO A 147 17.99 2.19 1.62
N ASN A 148 18.40 2.46 0.38
CA ASN A 148 19.30 3.58 0.04
C ASN A 148 18.53 4.86 -0.32
N SER A 149 17.20 4.80 -0.37
CA SER A 149 16.35 5.92 -0.83
C SER A 149 16.79 6.48 -2.18
N THR A 150 17.17 5.60 -3.11
CA THR A 150 17.49 6.00 -4.49
C THR A 150 16.26 6.51 -5.24
N GLY A 151 15.06 6.18 -4.75
CA GLY A 151 13.78 6.50 -5.38
C GLY A 151 13.36 5.50 -6.45
N VAL A 152 14.20 4.49 -6.74
CA VAL A 152 14.00 3.54 -7.83
C VAL A 152 14.18 2.10 -7.33
N ILE A 153 13.24 1.23 -7.68
CA ILE A 153 13.16 -0.17 -7.26
C ILE A 153 13.38 -1.06 -8.47
N SER A 154 14.45 -1.86 -8.45
CA SER A 154 14.72 -2.84 -9.52
C SER A 154 13.79 -4.04 -9.43
N TYR A 155 13.45 -4.63 -10.57
CA TYR A 155 12.60 -5.84 -10.65
C TYR A 155 13.18 -7.03 -9.89
N THR A 156 14.50 -7.17 -9.89
CA THR A 156 15.22 -8.20 -9.13
C THR A 156 14.98 -8.06 -7.63
N THR A 157 15.04 -6.83 -7.11
CA THR A 157 14.74 -6.54 -5.70
C THR A 157 13.26 -6.79 -5.39
N LEU A 158 12.36 -6.34 -6.26
CA LEU A 158 10.92 -6.54 -6.09
C LEU A 158 10.55 -8.02 -6.07
N SER A 159 11.07 -8.82 -7.02
CA SER A 159 10.90 -10.28 -7.08
C SER A 159 11.48 -10.99 -5.86
N ARG A 160 12.66 -10.53 -5.39
CA ARG A 160 13.31 -11.10 -4.21
C ARG A 160 12.47 -10.90 -2.94
N GLU A 161 11.91 -9.71 -2.74
CA GLU A 161 11.20 -9.36 -1.50
C GLU A 161 9.71 -9.74 -1.52
N TYR A 162 9.09 -9.84 -2.69
CA TYR A 162 7.70 -10.27 -2.83
C TYR A 162 7.55 -11.79 -2.59
N ASP A 163 6.64 -12.18 -1.71
CA ASP A 163 6.40 -13.57 -1.30
C ASP A 163 5.08 -14.10 -1.88
N VAL A 164 5.22 -14.85 -2.98
CA VAL A 164 4.11 -15.42 -3.76
C VAL A 164 3.51 -16.64 -3.08
N LEU A 165 4.28 -17.37 -2.28
CA LEU A 165 3.84 -18.60 -1.61
C LEU A 165 2.70 -18.34 -0.63
N ARG A 166 2.63 -17.11 -0.12
CA ARG A 166 1.60 -16.66 0.82
C ARG A 166 0.39 -16.02 0.15
N HIS A 167 0.38 -15.99 -1.19
CA HIS A 167 -0.78 -15.53 -1.92
C HIS A 167 -1.97 -16.47 -1.65
N PRO A 168 -3.18 -15.96 -1.36
CA PRO A 168 -4.32 -16.80 -1.00
C PRO A 168 -4.64 -17.89 -2.04
N GLU A 169 -4.54 -17.56 -3.32
CA GLU A 169 -4.81 -18.50 -4.41
C GLU A 169 -3.73 -19.58 -4.54
N VAL A 170 -2.47 -19.25 -4.24
CA VAL A 170 -1.35 -20.21 -4.22
C VAL A 170 -1.47 -21.14 -3.01
N CYS A 171 -1.77 -20.58 -1.83
CA CYS A 171 -2.06 -21.35 -0.62
C CYS A 171 -3.22 -22.33 -0.80
N SER A 172 -4.23 -21.96 -1.60
CA SER A 172 -5.37 -22.84 -1.93
C SER A 172 -5.07 -23.87 -3.03
N GLY A 173 -3.93 -23.75 -3.72
CA GLY A 173 -3.58 -24.56 -4.88
C GLY A 173 -4.37 -24.25 -6.16
N ALA A 174 -5.07 -23.11 -6.20
CA ALA A 174 -5.88 -22.69 -7.35
C ALA A 174 -5.03 -22.14 -8.50
N ARG A 175 -3.86 -21.56 -8.19
CA ARG A 175 -2.90 -21.03 -9.16
C ARG A 175 -1.47 -21.43 -8.80
N MET A 176 -0.62 -21.51 -9.81
CA MET A 176 0.82 -21.71 -9.62
C MET A 176 1.51 -20.41 -9.20
N GLU A 177 2.65 -20.54 -8.53
CA GLU A 177 3.47 -19.40 -8.08
C GLU A 177 3.92 -18.53 -9.25
N ASP A 178 4.44 -19.15 -10.30
CA ASP A 178 4.94 -18.45 -11.48
C ASP A 178 3.85 -17.62 -12.17
N ASP A 179 2.62 -18.16 -12.25
CA ASP A 179 1.48 -17.47 -12.86
C ASP A 179 1.09 -16.21 -12.07
N VAL A 180 1.08 -16.30 -10.74
CA VAL A 180 0.75 -15.16 -9.86
C VAL A 180 1.86 -14.11 -9.89
N LEU A 181 3.12 -14.54 -9.93
CA LEU A 181 4.25 -13.63 -10.05
C LEU A 181 4.24 -12.91 -11.41
N MET A 182 3.95 -13.63 -12.49
CA MET A 182 3.80 -13.05 -13.83
C MET A 182 2.66 -12.05 -13.85
N GLU A 183 1.47 -12.40 -13.35
CA GLU A 183 0.33 -11.47 -13.29
C GLU A 183 0.67 -10.22 -12.48
N PHE A 184 1.44 -10.37 -11.39
CA PHE A 184 1.88 -9.23 -10.59
C PHE A 184 2.74 -8.26 -11.40
N PHE A 185 3.73 -8.76 -12.15
CA PHE A 185 4.60 -7.95 -13.00
C PHE A 185 3.89 -7.41 -14.23
N ASP A 186 2.94 -8.14 -14.80
CA ASP A 186 2.13 -7.69 -15.93
C ASP A 186 1.33 -6.42 -15.59
N ASN A 187 0.99 -6.19 -14.31
CA ASN A 187 0.33 -4.95 -13.90
C ASN A 187 1.23 -3.71 -14.07
N PHE A 188 2.55 -3.89 -14.12
CA PHE A 188 3.54 -2.83 -14.33
C PHE A 188 4.07 -2.77 -15.77
N ALA A 189 3.49 -3.57 -16.67
CA ALA A 189 3.86 -3.53 -18.08
C ALA A 189 3.40 -2.21 -18.74
N PRO A 190 4.29 -1.50 -19.45
CA PRO A 190 3.95 -0.35 -20.28
C PRO A 190 3.18 -0.80 -21.53
N GLU A 191 2.48 0.15 -22.17
CA GLU A 191 1.62 -0.14 -23.32
C GLU A 191 2.38 -0.70 -24.53
N ASP A 192 3.69 -0.43 -24.62
CA ASP A 192 4.55 -0.89 -25.70
C ASP A 192 4.93 -2.38 -25.58
N GLY A 193 4.53 -3.06 -24.50
CA GLY A 193 4.77 -4.49 -24.29
C GLY A 193 6.20 -4.85 -23.84
N ASN A 194 7.08 -3.86 -23.64
CA ASN A 194 8.40 -4.07 -23.08
C ASN A 194 8.32 -4.22 -21.55
N CYS A 195 8.94 -5.24 -20.96
CA CYS A 195 9.07 -5.29 -19.51
C CYS A 195 9.81 -4.03 -19.01
N MET A 196 9.17 -3.27 -18.12
CA MET A 196 9.87 -2.23 -17.37
C MET A 196 11.05 -2.87 -16.63
N GLU A 197 12.22 -2.25 -16.65
CA GLU A 197 13.41 -2.76 -15.96
C GLU A 197 13.46 -2.29 -14.49
N GLN A 198 12.79 -1.17 -14.22
CA GLN A 198 12.82 -0.45 -12.95
C GLN A 198 11.43 0.17 -12.68
N LEU A 199 11.10 0.37 -11.41
CA LEU A 199 9.84 0.95 -10.94
C LEU A 199 10.15 2.08 -9.96
N THR A 200 9.58 3.27 -10.14
CA THR A 200 9.80 4.37 -9.20
C THR A 200 9.04 4.14 -7.89
N THR A 201 9.58 4.62 -6.77
CA THR A 201 8.90 4.56 -5.46
C THR A 201 7.52 5.22 -5.47
N ALA A 202 7.33 6.31 -6.23
CA ALA A 202 6.02 6.96 -6.38
C ALA A 202 5.04 6.11 -7.20
N GLU A 203 5.50 5.40 -8.24
CA GLU A 203 4.68 4.46 -9.00
C GLU A 203 4.19 3.31 -8.12
N LEU A 204 5.08 2.71 -7.33
CA LEU A 204 4.68 1.66 -6.38
C LEU A 204 3.71 2.18 -5.30
N ARG A 205 3.91 3.41 -4.82
CA ARG A 205 2.96 4.06 -3.89
C ARG A 205 1.59 4.23 -4.54
N MET A 206 1.53 4.72 -5.78
CA MET A 206 0.27 4.92 -6.48
C MET A 206 -0.44 3.60 -6.83
N TYR A 207 0.32 2.54 -7.10
CA TYR A 207 -0.23 1.18 -7.19
C TYR A 207 -0.89 0.76 -5.87
N ALA A 208 -0.21 0.97 -4.74
CA ALA A 208 -0.76 0.67 -3.42
C ALA A 208 -1.96 1.57 -3.06
N VAL A 209 -1.98 2.84 -3.49
CA VAL A 209 -3.15 3.72 -3.38
C VAL A 209 -4.35 3.12 -4.12
N GLY A 210 -4.15 2.67 -5.36
CA GLY A 210 -5.18 1.99 -6.14
C GLY A 210 -5.74 0.75 -5.44
N LEU A 211 -4.88 -0.11 -4.89
CA LEU A 211 -5.30 -1.26 -4.08
C LEU A 211 -6.02 -0.86 -2.80
N SER A 212 -5.55 0.20 -2.13
CA SER A 212 -6.18 0.77 -0.94
C SER A 212 -7.62 1.20 -1.23
N THR A 213 -7.93 1.76 -2.41
CA THR A 213 -9.32 2.08 -2.78
C THR A 213 -10.22 0.84 -2.93
N ALA A 214 -9.65 -0.33 -3.17
CA ALA A 214 -10.40 -1.59 -3.26
C ALA A 214 -10.71 -2.18 -1.87
N MET A 215 -9.88 -1.90 -0.88
CA MET A 215 -9.94 -2.51 0.45
C MET A 215 -10.67 -1.59 1.42
N THR A 216 -11.77 -2.10 1.98
CA THR A 216 -12.60 -1.33 2.92
C THR A 216 -11.94 -1.18 4.28
N ASP A 217 -11.29 -2.23 4.78
CA ASP A 217 -10.65 -2.20 6.10
C ASP A 217 -9.14 -1.95 6.02
N ASP A 218 -8.63 -1.15 6.95
CA ASP A 218 -7.20 -0.86 7.08
C ASP A 218 -6.41 -2.13 7.46
N THR A 219 -7.03 -3.05 8.20
CA THR A 219 -6.42 -4.32 8.59
C THR A 219 -6.15 -5.21 7.38
N GLU A 220 -7.03 -5.22 6.39
CA GLU A 220 -6.83 -5.99 5.15
C GLU A 220 -5.64 -5.45 4.36
N PHE A 221 -5.52 -4.13 4.24
CA PHE A 221 -4.40 -3.48 3.57
C PHE A 221 -3.07 -3.73 4.30
N GLU A 222 -3.06 -3.59 5.63
CA GLU A 222 -1.88 -3.90 6.43
C GLU A 222 -1.47 -5.36 6.27
N LEU A 223 -2.44 -6.28 6.28
CA LEU A 223 -2.18 -7.70 6.09
C LEU A 223 -1.60 -8.00 4.71
N TRP A 224 -2.13 -7.36 3.67
CA TRP A 224 -1.61 -7.47 2.30
C TRP A 224 -0.15 -7.02 2.23
N CYS A 225 0.18 -5.82 2.73
CA CYS A 225 1.57 -5.32 2.75
C CYS A 225 2.49 -6.24 3.56
N THR A 226 2.06 -6.61 4.77
CA THR A 226 2.88 -7.37 5.73
C THR A 226 3.20 -8.76 5.20
N ARG A 227 2.18 -9.46 4.68
CA ARG A 227 2.37 -10.82 4.14
C ARG A 227 3.06 -10.81 2.78
N GLY A 228 2.66 -9.91 1.88
CA GLY A 228 3.18 -9.83 0.52
C GLY A 228 4.66 -9.45 0.48
N PHE A 229 5.11 -8.58 1.39
CA PHE A 229 6.49 -8.12 1.46
C PHE A 229 7.26 -8.64 2.68
N CYS A 230 6.76 -9.66 3.37
CA CYS A 230 7.47 -10.32 4.48
C CYS A 230 8.00 -9.33 5.54
N LEU A 231 7.14 -8.45 6.05
CA LEU A 231 7.53 -7.47 7.08
C LEU A 231 7.59 -8.09 8.49
N ASP A 232 6.76 -9.09 8.75
CA ASP A 232 6.63 -9.75 10.06
C ASP A 232 7.54 -10.98 10.22
N ARG A 233 8.03 -11.55 9.12
CA ARG A 233 8.68 -12.87 9.09
C ARG A 233 9.49 -13.07 7.81
N PRO A 234 10.50 -13.96 7.79
CA PRO A 234 11.29 -14.22 6.59
C PRO A 234 10.44 -14.80 5.44
N LYS A 235 10.92 -14.62 4.20
CA LYS A 235 10.32 -15.17 2.98
C LYS A 235 10.39 -16.70 3.01
N LEU A 236 9.30 -17.38 2.61
CA LEU A 236 9.37 -18.84 2.43
C LEU A 236 10.25 -19.15 1.22
N GLN A 237 11.17 -20.10 1.37
CA GLN A 237 11.86 -20.69 0.23
C GLN A 237 11.28 -22.08 -0.05
N LEU A 238 10.88 -22.29 -1.30
CA LEU A 238 10.40 -23.59 -1.78
C LEU A 238 11.55 -24.62 -1.66
N GLY A 239 11.42 -25.58 -0.74
CA GLY A 239 12.40 -26.65 -0.50
C GLY A 239 13.16 -26.57 0.84
N GLU A 240 13.19 -25.42 1.52
CA GLU A 240 13.82 -25.33 2.85
C GLU A 240 12.87 -25.80 3.98
N GLU A 241 11.56 -25.58 3.84
CA GLU A 241 10.58 -25.98 4.87
C GLU A 241 10.40 -27.51 4.99
N THR A 242 10.68 -28.28 3.93
CA THR A 242 10.71 -29.74 4.03
C THR A 242 11.83 -30.24 4.96
N GLY A 243 12.87 -29.42 5.23
CA GLY A 243 13.90 -29.75 6.21
C GLY A 243 13.46 -29.55 7.66
N TRP A 244 12.62 -28.54 7.93
CA TRP A 244 12.19 -28.19 9.29
C TRP A 244 10.93 -28.94 9.76
N VAL A 245 10.05 -29.35 8.82
CA VAL A 245 8.84 -30.10 9.15
C VAL A 245 9.11 -31.60 9.42
N VAL A 246 10.31 -32.11 9.07
CA VAL A 246 10.70 -33.49 9.40
C VAL A 246 11.21 -33.64 10.85
N GLY A 247 11.55 -32.55 11.55
CA GLY A 247 12.09 -32.59 12.93
C GLY A 247 11.06 -32.53 14.06
N SER A 248 9.84 -32.01 13.82
CA SER A 248 8.89 -31.74 14.92
C SER A 248 8.07 -32.96 15.36
N ARG A 249 7.93 -33.99 14.52
CA ARG A 249 7.24 -35.23 14.90
C ARG A 249 8.06 -36.11 15.85
N GLN A 250 9.39 -36.07 15.79
CA GLN A 250 10.24 -36.85 16.70
C GLN A 250 10.50 -36.12 18.02
N HIS A 251 10.59 -34.78 18.02
CA HIS A 251 10.82 -34.01 19.26
C HIS A 251 9.56 -33.70 20.08
N SER A 252 8.36 -33.81 19.53
CA SER A 252 7.12 -33.72 20.34
C SER A 252 6.93 -34.91 21.29
N ARG A 253 7.64 -36.03 21.10
CA ARG A 253 7.64 -37.15 22.06
C ARG A 253 8.71 -37.01 23.15
N GLN A 254 9.56 -36.00 23.04
CA GLN A 254 10.64 -35.69 23.98
C GLN A 254 10.60 -34.21 24.37
N SER A 255 9.47 -33.71 24.87
CA SER A 255 9.44 -32.44 25.62
C SER A 255 9.76 -32.77 27.10
N ARG A 256 11.00 -32.59 27.58
CA ARG A 256 11.74 -31.35 27.92
C ARG A 256 11.27 -30.57 29.16
N LEU A 257 10.46 -31.13 30.06
CA LEU A 257 10.23 -30.50 31.37
C LEU A 257 10.76 -31.27 32.59
N LEU A 258 10.97 -32.57 32.46
CA LEU A 258 11.66 -33.38 33.46
C LEU A 258 12.68 -34.20 32.68
N GLY A 259 13.96 -34.05 33.01
CA GLY A 259 15.01 -34.90 32.43
C GLY A 259 14.68 -36.38 32.62
N GLU A 260 15.30 -37.25 31.81
CA GLU A 260 15.16 -38.70 31.90
C GLU A 260 15.15 -39.12 33.37
N SER A 261 14.02 -39.67 33.84
CA SER A 261 13.75 -40.20 35.19
C SER A 261 13.16 -39.31 36.31
N ARG A 262 12.61 -38.11 36.05
CA ARG A 262 11.82 -37.41 37.09
C ARG A 262 10.30 -37.45 36.85
N LYS A 263 9.56 -38.01 37.82
CA LYS A 263 8.09 -38.05 37.87
C LYS A 263 7.52 -36.65 38.09
N HIS A 264 6.35 -36.36 37.52
CA HIS A 264 5.66 -35.08 37.67
C HIS A 264 5.21 -34.87 39.12
N PRO A 265 5.36 -33.67 39.72
CA PRO A 265 5.09 -33.46 41.15
C PRO A 265 3.62 -33.69 41.54
N LEU A 266 2.68 -33.61 40.58
CA LEU A 266 1.25 -33.85 40.82
C LEU A 266 0.75 -35.20 40.27
N PHE A 267 1.53 -35.90 39.45
CA PHE A 267 1.12 -37.16 38.82
C PHE A 267 2.22 -38.21 38.97
N SER A 268 1.95 -39.24 39.77
CA SER A 268 2.88 -40.34 40.03
C SER A 268 2.96 -41.34 38.88
N THR A 269 1.95 -41.34 38.01
CA THR A 269 1.82 -42.27 36.88
C THR A 269 2.66 -41.78 35.71
N THR A 270 3.60 -42.60 35.25
CA THR A 270 4.31 -42.31 34.01
C THR A 270 3.39 -42.53 32.81
N TYR A 271 3.72 -41.95 31.64
CA TYR A 271 2.98 -42.21 30.40
C TYR A 271 2.88 -43.72 30.08
N GLU A 272 3.86 -44.51 30.53
CA GLU A 272 3.88 -45.96 30.38
C GLU A 272 2.88 -46.70 31.29
N GLU A 273 2.39 -46.07 32.36
CA GLU A 273 1.39 -46.63 33.28
C GLU A 273 -0.03 -46.16 32.92
N TYR A 274 -0.16 -45.05 32.19
CA TYR A 274 -1.44 -44.52 31.76
C TYR A 274 -2.17 -45.51 30.83
N GLY A 275 -3.27 -46.09 31.33
CA GLY A 275 -4.09 -47.06 30.60
C GLY A 275 -3.73 -48.53 30.79
N LYS A 276 -2.70 -48.88 31.58
CA LYS A 276 -2.40 -50.29 31.91
C LYS A 276 -3.42 -50.91 32.87
N ASP A 277 -3.96 -50.11 33.80
CA ASP A 277 -4.99 -50.55 34.75
C ASP A 277 -6.42 -50.33 34.23
N ALA A 278 -6.57 -50.00 32.93
CA ALA A 278 -7.87 -49.94 32.30
C ALA A 278 -8.46 -51.36 32.24
N THR A 279 -9.22 -51.71 33.27
CA THR A 279 -10.08 -52.90 33.23
C THR A 279 -10.93 -52.81 31.98
N ARG A 280 -10.80 -53.79 31.08
CA ARG A 280 -11.75 -53.96 29.97
C ARG A 280 -13.10 -54.24 30.60
N ALA A 281 -13.86 -53.20 30.89
CA ALA A 281 -15.27 -53.34 31.16
C ALA A 281 -15.89 -53.84 29.85
N ASP A 282 -16.39 -55.08 29.86
CA ASP A 282 -17.25 -55.59 28.80
C ASP A 282 -18.51 -54.71 28.76
N TYR A 283 -18.45 -53.65 27.96
CA TYR A 283 -19.57 -52.78 27.70
C TYR A 283 -20.62 -53.60 26.94
N LYS A 284 -21.54 -54.23 27.67
CA LYS A 284 -22.75 -54.78 27.07
C LYS A 284 -23.53 -53.61 26.48
N ARG A 285 -23.61 -53.56 25.15
CA ARG A 285 -24.40 -52.56 24.43
C ARG A 285 -25.81 -52.54 25.02
N PRO A 286 -26.36 -51.37 25.41
CA PRO A 286 -27.75 -51.27 25.82
C PRO A 286 -28.63 -51.80 24.69
N ALA A 287 -29.58 -52.69 25.01
CA ALA A 287 -30.42 -53.37 24.01
C ALA A 287 -31.17 -52.40 23.08
N ASN A 288 -31.37 -51.16 23.51
CA ASN A 288 -32.17 -50.16 22.82
C ASN A 288 -31.38 -48.88 22.43
N GLY A 289 -30.05 -48.93 22.43
CA GLY A 289 -29.21 -47.81 22.02
C GLY A 289 -28.87 -47.84 20.52
N ARG A 290 -29.10 -46.73 19.80
CA ARG A 290 -28.60 -46.60 18.41
C ARG A 290 -27.08 -46.80 18.39
N PRO A 291 -26.53 -47.55 17.42
CA PRO A 291 -25.09 -47.73 17.31
C PRO A 291 -24.44 -46.35 17.20
N GLN A 292 -23.41 -46.10 18.00
CA GLN A 292 -22.60 -44.88 17.92
C GLN A 292 -21.84 -44.88 16.59
N GLU A 293 -22.51 -44.49 15.52
CA GLU A 293 -21.86 -43.90 14.37
C GLU A 293 -21.38 -42.53 14.83
N PHE A 294 -20.10 -42.48 15.21
CA PHE A 294 -19.38 -41.23 15.38
C PHE A 294 -19.54 -40.47 14.05
N THR A 295 -20.42 -39.47 14.03
CA THR A 295 -20.81 -38.75 12.81
C THR A 295 -19.58 -38.06 12.25
N LYS A 296 -18.94 -38.72 11.29
CA LYS A 296 -17.81 -38.19 10.52
C LYS A 296 -18.25 -37.06 9.57
N ASN A 297 -19.55 -36.77 9.52
CA ASN A 297 -20.15 -35.75 8.66
C ASN A 297 -21.21 -34.94 9.45
N VAL A 298 -20.79 -33.87 10.12
CA VAL A 298 -21.72 -32.78 10.48
C VAL A 298 -21.15 -31.45 10.01
N VAL A 299 -21.89 -30.84 9.09
CA VAL A 299 -21.72 -29.48 8.56
C VAL A 299 -22.10 -28.46 9.63
N VAL A 300 -21.34 -27.37 9.67
CA VAL A 300 -21.45 -26.15 10.48
C VAL A 300 -22.89 -25.68 10.74
N ARG A 301 -23.23 -25.37 12.01
CA ARG A 301 -24.01 -24.15 12.38
C ARG A 301 -24.03 -23.87 13.90
N THR A 302 -23.52 -22.68 14.23
CA THR A 302 -24.00 -21.67 15.21
C THR A 302 -24.50 -22.07 16.60
N GLY A 303 -23.81 -21.51 17.61
CA GLY A 303 -24.45 -20.87 18.76
C GLY A 303 -24.30 -21.56 20.11
N GLY A 304 -23.70 -20.85 21.07
CA GLY A 304 -24.11 -20.92 22.48
C GLY A 304 -23.21 -21.71 23.45
N THR A 305 -22.49 -20.95 24.28
CA THR A 305 -22.35 -21.10 25.75
C THR A 305 -22.41 -22.50 26.38
N THR A 306 -21.29 -22.92 26.98
CA THR A 306 -21.20 -23.63 28.28
C THR A 306 -19.79 -23.37 28.84
N SER A 307 -19.57 -22.47 29.80
CA SER A 307 -19.60 -22.73 31.26
C SER A 307 -19.15 -24.13 31.69
N MET A 308 -18.00 -24.20 32.36
CA MET A 308 -17.61 -25.17 33.42
C MET A 308 -16.17 -24.73 33.80
N ASN A 309 -15.88 -24.13 34.96
CA ASN A 309 -16.10 -24.61 36.32
C ASN A 309 -15.82 -26.11 36.47
N MET A 310 -14.55 -26.45 36.65
CA MET A 310 -14.01 -27.01 37.89
C MET A 310 -12.52 -26.70 37.99
#